data_AF-A0A9C6TU40-F1
#
_entry.id   AF-A0A9C6TU40-F1
#
_cell.length_a   1.000
_cell.length_b   1.000
_cell.length_c   1.000
_cell.angle_alpha   90.00
_cell.angle_beta   90.00
_cell.angle_gamma   90.00
#
_symmetry.space_group_name_H-M   'P 1'
#
loop_
_entity.id
_entity.type
_entity.pdbx_description
1 polymer ?
#
loop_
_entity_poly.entity_id
_entity_poly.type
_entity_poly.pdbx_seq_one_letter_code
_entity_poly.pdbx_strand_id
1 'polypeptide(L)'
;MVASNSIEDLFNMQATCKVFLSAARSDAVYKHATMSYKLLARFLLNLERPERIFLDYCVEVGNVDAIVRHGFAKYLRFGRRDKGIVLLARASTEGSVEAGYLSSMLLMFDHEDEEDMVRGVQMMEGFRISGQLESYSNFLTDVCKDTMVILNELFARI
;
A
#
# COMPACT_ATOMS: atom_id res chain seq x y z
N MET A 1 -18.48 -1.73 -13.17
CA MET A 1 -18.82 -2.20 -11.81
C MET A 1 -17.52 -2.25 -11.03
N VAL A 2 -17.21 -1.19 -10.31
CA VAL A 2 -16.02 -1.11 -9.46
C VAL A 2 -16.47 -1.66 -8.11
N ALA A 3 -15.98 -2.85 -7.76
CA ALA A 3 -16.26 -3.53 -6.51
C ALA A 3 -15.84 -2.63 -5.34
N SER A 4 -16.83 -2.07 -4.63
CA SER A 4 -16.62 -1.17 -3.51
C SER A 4 -15.98 -1.88 -2.29
N ASN A 5 -16.12 -3.21 -2.20
CA ASN A 5 -15.48 -4.06 -1.19
C ASN A 5 -14.73 -5.21 -1.88
N SER A 6 -13.62 -4.91 -2.58
CA SER A 6 -12.97 -5.84 -3.54
C SER A 6 -12.73 -7.25 -3.03
N ILE A 7 -12.39 -7.46 -1.75
CA ILE A 7 -12.22 -8.79 -1.15
C ILE A 7 -13.56 -9.53 -1.00
N GLU A 8 -14.54 -8.89 -0.39
CA GLU A 8 -15.85 -9.49 -0.10
C GLU A 8 -16.58 -9.78 -1.41
N ASP A 9 -16.57 -8.82 -2.33
CA ASP A 9 -17.13 -8.95 -3.67
C ASP A 9 -16.47 -10.11 -4.42
N LEU A 10 -15.15 -10.28 -4.30
CA LEU A 10 -14.44 -11.40 -4.91
C LEU A 10 -14.84 -12.74 -4.30
N PHE A 11 -14.92 -12.83 -2.97
CA PHE A 11 -15.36 -14.07 -2.30
C PHE A 11 -16.81 -14.42 -2.65
N ASN A 12 -17.71 -13.44 -2.71
CA ASN A 12 -19.09 -13.61 -3.14
C ASN A 12 -19.18 -14.10 -4.60
N MET A 13 -18.36 -13.51 -5.48
CA MET A 13 -18.26 -13.94 -6.88
C MET A 13 -17.77 -15.40 -6.97
N GLN A 14 -16.79 -15.81 -6.16
CA GLN A 14 -16.32 -17.19 -6.10
C GLN A 14 -17.40 -18.18 -5.63
N ALA A 15 -18.28 -17.76 -4.72
CA ALA A 15 -19.36 -18.60 -4.19
C ALA A 15 -20.57 -18.73 -5.12
N THR A 16 -20.69 -17.88 -6.15
CA THR A 16 -21.90 -17.79 -6.98
C THR A 16 -22.03 -18.94 -7.98
N CYS A 17 -21.04 -19.16 -8.85
CA CYS A 17 -21.08 -20.22 -9.86
C CYS A 17 -19.67 -20.58 -10.36
N LYS A 18 -19.53 -21.72 -11.06
CA LYS A 18 -18.22 -22.21 -11.57
C LYS A 18 -17.53 -21.23 -12.53
N VAL A 19 -18.32 -20.52 -13.36
CA VAL A 19 -17.77 -19.52 -14.30
C VAL A 19 -17.17 -18.35 -13.53
N PHE A 20 -17.91 -17.81 -12.56
CA PHE A 20 -17.44 -16.73 -11.71
C PHE A 20 -16.31 -17.15 -10.79
N LEU A 21 -16.32 -18.39 -10.28
CA LEU A 21 -15.19 -18.97 -9.56
C LEU A 21 -13.91 -18.95 -10.39
N SER A 22 -13.97 -19.33 -11.66
CA SER A 22 -12.81 -19.30 -12.55
C SER A 22 -12.35 -17.88 -12.82
N ALA A 23 -13.27 -16.95 -13.11
CA ALA A 23 -12.94 -15.56 -13.39
C ALA A 23 -12.33 -14.84 -12.16
N ALA A 24 -12.96 -15.02 -10.99
CA ALA A 24 -12.53 -14.45 -9.71
C ALA A 24 -11.23 -15.04 -9.15
N ARG A 25 -10.72 -16.12 -9.74
CA ARG A 25 -9.41 -16.71 -9.39
C ARG A 25 -8.30 -16.33 -10.37
N SER A 26 -8.59 -15.50 -11.37
CA SER A 26 -7.59 -15.12 -12.37
C SER A 26 -6.62 -14.06 -11.85
N ASP A 27 -5.35 -14.16 -12.24
CA ASP A 27 -4.30 -13.20 -11.86
C ASP A 27 -4.64 -11.77 -12.25
N ALA A 28 -5.33 -11.59 -13.39
CA ALA A 28 -5.79 -10.28 -13.84
C ALA A 28 -6.71 -9.60 -12.82
N VAL A 29 -7.61 -10.36 -12.19
CA VAL A 29 -8.50 -9.82 -11.16
C VAL A 29 -7.72 -9.38 -9.93
N TYR A 30 -6.78 -10.20 -9.44
CA TYR A 30 -5.96 -9.83 -8.28
C TYR A 30 -4.99 -8.68 -8.58
N LYS A 31 -4.44 -8.62 -9.79
CA LYS A 31 -3.53 -7.56 -10.23
C LYS A 31 -4.22 -6.19 -10.29
N HIS A 32 -5.51 -6.18 -10.60
CA HIS A 32 -6.31 -4.95 -10.74
C HIS A 32 -7.34 -4.75 -9.62
N ALA A 33 -7.33 -5.59 -8.58
CA ALA A 33 -8.21 -5.43 -7.44
C ALA A 33 -7.88 -4.13 -6.68
N THR A 34 -8.88 -3.29 -6.44
CA THR A 34 -8.72 -2.04 -5.70
C THR A 34 -8.53 -2.32 -4.21
N MET A 35 -7.54 -1.71 -3.55
CA MET A 35 -7.36 -1.83 -2.09
C MET A 35 -7.86 -0.61 -1.30
N SER A 36 -8.59 0.30 -1.98
CA SER A 36 -9.19 1.51 -1.40
C SER A 36 -10.33 1.25 -0.42
N TYR A 37 -10.81 0.00 -0.32
CA TYR A 37 -11.83 -0.39 0.66
C TYR A 37 -11.31 -0.33 2.10
N LYS A 38 -9.98 -0.31 2.31
CA LYS A 38 -9.33 -0.08 3.60
C LYS A 38 -8.27 1.00 3.52
N LEU A 39 -8.32 1.89 4.51
CA LEU A 39 -7.32 2.91 4.78
C LEU A 39 -5.92 2.29 4.91
N LEU A 40 -4.87 2.99 4.48
CA LEU A 40 -3.49 2.47 4.54
C LEU A 40 -3.11 2.04 5.96
N ALA A 41 -3.53 2.80 6.96
CA ALA A 41 -3.25 2.50 8.36
C ALA A 41 -3.91 1.19 8.83
N ARG A 42 -5.03 0.73 8.23
CA ARG A 42 -5.65 -0.56 8.58
C ARG A 42 -4.72 -1.74 8.26
N PHE A 43 -3.79 -1.58 7.31
CA PHE A 43 -2.80 -2.61 7.00
C PHE A 43 -1.68 -2.71 8.05
N LEU A 44 -1.58 -1.74 8.96
CA LEU A 44 -0.72 -1.82 10.16
C LEU A 44 -1.34 -2.73 11.24
N LEU A 45 -2.64 -3.00 11.17
CA LEU A 45 -3.34 -3.89 12.09
C LEU A 45 -3.20 -5.37 11.69
N ASN A 46 -3.58 -6.26 12.60
CA ASN A 46 -3.74 -7.67 12.28
C ASN A 46 -4.86 -7.88 11.26
N LEU A 47 -4.49 -8.01 9.97
CA LEU A 47 -5.41 -8.53 8.96
C LEU A 47 -5.82 -9.96 9.32
N GLU A 48 -7.10 -10.26 9.11
CA GLU A 48 -7.63 -11.60 9.23
C GLU A 48 -6.99 -12.54 8.20
N ARG A 49 -7.06 -13.86 8.46
CA ARG A 49 -6.41 -14.85 7.59
C ARG A 49 -6.81 -14.74 6.11
N PRO A 50 -8.11 -14.61 5.75
CA PRO A 50 -8.51 -14.48 4.35
C PRO A 50 -7.98 -13.20 3.70
N GLU A 51 -8.02 -12.08 4.42
CA GLU A 51 -7.52 -10.79 3.94
C GLU A 51 -6.01 -10.81 3.69
N ARG A 52 -5.26 -11.47 4.58
CA ARG A 52 -3.82 -11.64 4.42
C ARG A 52 -3.48 -12.46 3.19
N ILE A 53 -4.13 -13.61 3.00
CA ILE A 53 -3.90 -14.48 1.84
C ILE A 53 -4.21 -13.73 0.54
N PHE A 54 -5.32 -13.00 0.51
CA PHE A 54 -5.69 -12.16 -0.62
C PHE A 54 -4.61 -11.10 -0.92
N LEU A 55 -4.16 -10.37 0.11
CA LEU A 55 -3.14 -9.34 -0.04
C LEU A 55 -1.82 -9.92 -0.54
N ASP A 56 -1.36 -11.03 0.05
CA ASP A 56 -0.12 -11.69 -0.33
C ASP A 56 -0.16 -12.13 -1.80
N TYR A 57 -1.29 -12.66 -2.28
CA TYR A 57 -1.46 -13.03 -3.68
C TYR A 57 -1.51 -11.80 -4.60
N CYS A 58 -2.18 -10.73 -4.21
CA CYS A 58 -2.15 -9.46 -4.96
C CYS A 58 -0.72 -8.90 -5.10
N VAL A 59 0.10 -8.99 -4.05
CA VAL A 59 1.52 -8.61 -4.11
C VAL A 59 2.29 -9.50 -5.09
N GLU A 60 2.05 -10.81 -5.07
CA GLU A 60 2.69 -11.79 -5.96
C GLU A 60 2.41 -11.48 -7.44
N VAL A 61 1.16 -11.20 -7.80
CA VAL A 61 0.76 -10.89 -9.19
C VAL A 61 1.06 -9.44 -9.63
N GLY A 62 1.67 -8.63 -8.76
CA GLY A 62 2.11 -7.27 -9.07
C GLY A 62 1.00 -6.23 -9.02
N ASN A 63 0.08 -6.33 -8.06
CA ASN A 63 -0.86 -5.25 -7.76
C ASN A 63 -0.12 -4.11 -7.06
N VAL A 64 -0.03 -2.96 -7.72
CA VAL A 64 0.72 -1.79 -7.23
C VAL A 64 0.23 -1.33 -5.86
N ASP A 65 -1.08 -1.21 -5.67
CA ASP A 65 -1.70 -0.73 -4.44
C ASP A 65 -1.43 -1.70 -3.25
N ALA A 66 -1.50 -3.01 -3.52
CA ALA A 66 -1.13 -4.04 -2.57
C ALA A 66 0.36 -3.97 -2.18
N ILE A 67 1.24 -3.72 -3.16
CA ILE A 67 2.68 -3.56 -2.92
C ILE A 67 2.94 -2.33 -2.03
N VAL A 68 2.28 -1.19 -2.26
CA VAL A 68 2.41 0.00 -1.40
C VAL A 68 2.04 -0.35 0.04
N ARG A 69 0.88 -0.97 0.23
CA ARG A 69 0.38 -1.39 1.56
C ARG A 69 1.32 -2.38 2.23
N HIS A 70 1.83 -3.35 1.49
CA HIS A 70 2.76 -4.34 2.02
C HIS A 70 4.12 -3.70 2.38
N GLY A 71 4.67 -2.84 1.53
CA GLY A 71 5.91 -2.11 1.77
C GLY A 71 5.81 -1.23 3.01
N PHE A 72 4.73 -0.47 3.13
CA PHE A 72 4.45 0.36 4.30
C PHE A 72 4.35 -0.45 5.59
N ALA A 73 3.65 -1.59 5.57
CA ALA A 73 3.57 -2.49 6.72
C ALA A 73 4.93 -3.13 7.06
N LYS A 74 5.73 -3.53 6.06
CA LYS A 74 7.10 -4.05 6.30
C LYS A 74 7.97 -3.04 7.02
N TYR A 75 7.92 -1.78 6.59
CA TYR A 75 8.65 -0.70 7.23
C TYR A 75 8.12 -0.43 8.65
N LEU A 76 6.90 0.11 8.79
CA LEU A 76 6.41 0.63 10.08
C LEU A 76 6.13 -0.45 11.11
N ARG A 77 5.47 -1.54 10.70
CA ARG A 77 4.96 -2.54 11.65
C ARG A 77 5.99 -3.60 11.98
N PHE A 78 6.71 -4.08 10.97
CA PHE A 78 7.64 -5.20 11.14
C PHE A 78 9.09 -4.75 11.33
N GLY A 79 9.38 -3.45 11.28
CA GLY A 79 10.73 -2.90 11.42
C GLY A 79 11.69 -3.37 10.32
N ARG A 80 11.17 -3.79 9.16
CA ARG A 80 11.96 -4.32 8.04
C ARG A 80 12.18 -3.21 7.01
N ARG A 81 13.06 -2.26 7.37
CA ARG A 81 13.36 -1.06 6.60
C ARG A 81 13.61 -1.33 5.11
N ASP A 82 14.69 -2.05 4.80
CA ASP A 82 15.13 -2.29 3.42
C ASP A 82 14.04 -2.94 2.57
N LYS A 83 13.35 -3.93 3.14
CA LYS A 83 12.25 -4.61 2.45
C LYS A 83 11.10 -3.66 2.17
N GLY A 84 10.77 -2.80 3.12
CA GLY A 84 9.76 -1.76 2.95
C GLY A 84 10.14 -0.79 1.83
N ILE A 85 11.36 -0.25 1.86
CA ILE A 85 11.86 0.70 0.86
C ILE A 85 11.92 0.05 -0.53
N VAL A 86 12.43 -1.16 -0.66
CA VAL A 86 12.50 -1.89 -1.95
C VAL A 86 11.11 -2.11 -2.55
N LEU A 87 10.13 -2.47 -1.73
CA LEU A 87 8.75 -2.65 -2.20
C LEU A 87 8.13 -1.32 -2.65
N LEU A 88 8.32 -0.25 -1.88
CA LEU A 88 7.81 1.08 -2.23
C LEU A 88 8.48 1.61 -3.50
N ALA A 89 9.79 1.44 -3.64
CA ALA A 89 10.52 1.79 -4.85
C ALA A 89 10.00 1.02 -6.07
N ARG A 90 9.74 -0.28 -5.94
CA ARG A 90 9.12 -1.09 -7.00
C ARG A 90 7.74 -0.55 -7.40
N ALA A 91 6.86 -0.29 -6.44
CA ALA A 91 5.54 0.29 -6.74
C ALA A 91 5.66 1.67 -7.40
N SER A 92 6.68 2.45 -7.04
CA SER A 92 6.96 3.74 -7.69
C SER A 92 7.37 3.58 -9.15
N THR A 93 8.25 2.62 -9.46
CA THR A 93 8.63 2.32 -10.85
C THR A 93 7.47 1.79 -11.68
N GLU A 94 6.46 1.19 -11.05
CA GLU A 94 5.22 0.74 -11.67
C GLU A 94 4.16 1.86 -11.76
N GLY A 95 4.49 3.09 -11.32
CA GLY A 95 3.69 4.30 -11.52
C GLY A 95 2.97 4.83 -10.28
N SER A 96 3.13 4.24 -9.09
CA SER A 96 2.57 4.82 -7.87
C SER A 96 3.37 6.01 -7.39
N VAL A 97 2.75 7.17 -7.47
CA VAL A 97 3.28 8.44 -6.97
C VAL A 97 3.41 8.39 -5.44
N GLU A 98 2.42 7.82 -4.75
CA GLU A 98 2.40 7.66 -3.29
C GLU A 98 3.57 6.81 -2.79
N ALA A 99 3.86 5.70 -3.48
CA ALA A 99 4.99 4.84 -3.14
C ALA A 99 6.33 5.55 -3.35
N GLY A 100 6.42 6.38 -4.39
CA GLY A 100 7.57 7.23 -4.66
C GLY A 100 7.81 8.24 -3.54
N TYR A 101 6.75 8.89 -3.07
CA TYR A 101 6.82 9.80 -1.94
C TYR A 101 7.22 9.12 -0.64
N LEU A 102 6.58 7.99 -0.31
CA LEU A 102 6.92 7.23 0.89
C LEU A 102 8.37 6.78 0.85
N SER A 103 8.83 6.18 -0.24
CA SER A 103 10.24 5.75 -0.37
C SER A 103 11.21 6.93 -0.28
N SER A 104 10.93 8.05 -0.94
CA SER A 104 11.74 9.28 -0.86
C SER A 104 11.83 9.83 0.57
N MET A 105 10.71 9.91 1.31
CA MET A 105 10.71 10.34 2.70
C MET A 105 11.54 9.42 3.60
N LEU A 106 11.38 8.10 3.45
CA LEU A 106 12.11 7.13 4.25
C LEU A 106 13.61 7.23 3.98
N LEU A 107 13.99 7.41 2.72
CA LEU A 107 15.37 7.67 2.33
C LEU A 107 15.89 9.01 2.86
N MET A 108 15.07 10.05 3.02
CA MET A 108 15.53 11.34 3.55
C MET A 108 15.66 11.36 5.08
N PHE A 109 14.66 10.84 5.79
CA PHE A 109 14.51 11.03 7.23
C PHE A 109 14.95 9.83 8.07
N ASP A 110 15.02 8.66 7.47
CA ASP A 110 15.46 7.42 8.11
C ASP A 110 16.59 6.80 7.27
N HIS A 111 17.53 7.61 6.77
CA HIS A 111 18.67 7.14 5.98
C HIS A 111 19.68 6.36 6.83
N GLU A 112 20.32 5.36 6.22
CA GLU A 112 21.48 4.70 6.81
C GLU A 112 22.79 5.45 6.50
N ASP A 113 22.87 6.08 5.33
CA ASP A 113 24.03 6.81 4.87
C ASP A 113 23.67 8.05 4.02
N GLU A 114 24.70 8.78 3.59
CA GLU A 114 24.53 9.98 2.77
C GLU A 114 24.00 9.66 1.37
N GLU A 115 24.25 8.46 0.84
CA GLU A 115 23.76 8.04 -0.49
C GLU A 115 22.24 7.88 -0.48
N ASP A 116 21.69 7.24 0.55
CA ASP A 116 20.25 7.14 0.80
C ASP A 116 19.62 8.53 0.86
N MET A 117 20.20 9.44 1.66
CA MET A 117 19.69 10.80 1.82
C MET A 117 19.68 11.55 0.47
N VAL A 118 20.79 11.53 -0.27
CA VAL A 118 20.90 12.19 -1.57
C VAL A 118 19.89 11.63 -2.55
N ARG A 119 19.72 10.30 -2.59
CA ARG A 119 18.72 9.63 -3.44
C ARG A 119 17.31 10.07 -3.07
N GLY A 120 16.99 10.13 -1.78
CA GLY A 120 15.70 10.61 -1.29
C GLY A 120 15.39 12.04 -1.73
N VAL A 121 16.36 12.95 -1.61
CA VAL A 121 16.24 14.36 -2.05
C VAL A 121 16.04 14.47 -3.56
N GLN A 122 16.81 13.73 -4.35
CA GLN A 122 16.67 13.73 -5.81
C GLN A 122 15.28 13.24 -6.27
N MET A 123 14.75 12.20 -5.63
CA MET A 123 13.39 11.73 -5.89
C MET A 123 12.35 12.82 -5.57
N MET A 124 12.45 13.46 -4.41
CA MET A 124 11.54 14.53 -4.00
C MET A 124 11.58 15.72 -4.96
N GLU A 125 12.78 16.10 -5.42
CA GLU A 125 12.95 17.17 -6.40
C GLU A 125 12.34 16.82 -7.76
N GLY A 126 12.47 15.56 -8.20
CA GLY A 126 11.79 15.07 -9.39
C GLY A 126 10.28 15.23 -9.31
N PHE A 127 9.68 14.90 -8.16
CA PHE A 127 8.25 15.08 -7.90
C PHE A 127 7.81 16.55 -7.83
N ARG A 128 8.68 17.42 -7.30
CA ARG A 128 8.44 18.86 -7.26
C ARG A 128 8.40 19.44 -8.67
N ILE A 129 9.36 19.07 -9.52
CA ILE A 129 9.46 19.53 -10.91
C ILE A 129 8.28 19.03 -11.75
N SER A 130 7.81 17.80 -11.50
CA SER A 130 6.65 17.21 -12.20
C SER A 130 5.29 17.74 -11.71
N GLY A 131 5.26 18.60 -10.69
CA GLY A 131 4.03 19.21 -10.17
C GLY A 131 3.16 18.27 -9.34
N GLN A 132 3.71 17.15 -8.84
CA GLN A 132 2.94 16.14 -8.11
C GLN A 132 2.79 16.46 -6.61
N LEU A 133 3.40 17.55 -6.12
CA LEU A 133 3.54 17.88 -4.70
C LEU A 133 2.21 18.05 -3.95
N GLU A 134 1.13 18.47 -4.62
CA GLU A 134 -0.19 18.61 -4.00
C GLU A 134 -0.81 17.25 -3.66
N SER A 135 -0.58 16.23 -4.51
CA SER A 135 -1.00 14.85 -4.26
C SER A 135 -0.34 14.28 -3.00
N TYR A 136 0.93 14.63 -2.76
CA TYR A 136 1.67 14.23 -1.56
C TYR A 136 1.10 14.78 -0.25
N SER A 137 0.83 16.08 -0.20
CA SER A 137 0.34 16.72 1.03
C SER A 137 -1.01 16.13 1.45
N ASN A 138 -1.88 15.88 0.48
CA ASN A 138 -3.17 15.24 0.72
C ASN A 138 -2.99 13.80 1.19
N PHE A 139 -2.14 13.02 0.51
CA PHE A 139 -1.84 11.65 0.89
C PHE A 139 -1.29 11.52 2.32
N LEU A 140 -0.29 12.32 2.70
CA LEU A 140 0.24 12.29 4.06
C LEU A 140 -0.77 12.72 5.11
N THR A 141 -1.58 13.72 4.78
CA THR A 141 -2.65 14.16 5.67
C THR A 141 -3.64 13.01 5.94
N ASP A 142 -4.00 12.26 4.91
CA ASP A 142 -4.89 11.10 5.04
C ASP A 142 -4.23 9.97 5.84
N VAL A 143 -2.97 9.63 5.56
CA VAL A 143 -2.23 8.62 6.34
C VAL A 143 -2.14 9.00 7.82
N CYS A 144 -1.88 10.27 8.14
CA CYS A 144 -1.83 10.78 9.51
C CYS A 144 -3.19 10.72 10.21
N LYS A 145 -4.26 11.15 9.53
CA LYS A 145 -5.63 11.07 10.05
C LYS A 145 -6.02 9.63 10.34
N ASP A 146 -5.75 8.72 9.40
CA ASP A 146 -6.08 7.30 9.52
C ASP A 146 -5.32 6.63 10.67
N THR A 147 -4.03 6.96 10.80
CA THR A 147 -3.20 6.45 11.90
C THR A 147 -3.71 6.93 13.25
N MET A 148 -4.10 8.20 13.37
CA MET A 148 -4.69 8.75 14.59
C MET A 148 -6.01 8.07 14.94
N VAL A 149 -6.89 7.82 13.97
CA VAL A 149 -8.14 7.09 14.18
C VAL A 149 -7.87 5.68 14.72
N ILE A 150 -6.90 4.97 14.15
CA ILE A 150 -6.56 3.61 14.58
C ILE A 150 -5.93 3.59 15.97
N LEU A 151 -5.03 4.54 16.27
CA LEU A 151 -4.46 4.68 17.61
C LEU A 151 -5.57 4.92 18.64
N ASN A 152 -6.51 5.81 18.34
CA ASN A 152 -7.67 6.07 19.21
C ASN A 152 -8.55 4.82 19.40
N GLU A 153 -8.82 4.05 18.34
CA GLU A 153 -9.55 2.78 18.44
C GLU A 153 -8.81 1.75 19.31
N LEU A 154 -7.47 1.70 19.24
CA LEU A 154 -6.65 0.79 20.05
C LEU A 154 -6.65 1.22 21.52
N PHE A 155 -6.49 2.51 21.80
CA PHE A 155 -6.53 3.04 23.16
C PHE A 155 -7.91 2.93 23.81
N ALA A 156 -9.00 3.03 23.06
CA ALA A 156 -10.35 2.85 23.57
C ALA A 156 -10.68 1.39 23.98
N ARG A 157 -9.81 0.43 23.64
CA ARG A 157 -9.96 -1.00 23.96
C ARG A 157 -9.10 -1.45 25.16
N ILE A 158 -8.36 -0.54 25.79
CA ILE A 158 -7.51 -0.74 26.97
C ILE A 158 -8.20 -0.09 28.17
#